data_AF-A0AAV0Q273-F1
#
_entry.id   AF-A0AAV0Q273-F1
#
_cell.length_a   1.000
_cell.length_b   1.000
_cell.length_c   1.000
_cell.angle_alpha   90.00
_cell.angle_beta   90.00
_cell.angle_gamma   90.00
#
_symmetry.space_group_name_H-M   'P 1'
#
loop_
_entity.id
_entity.type
_entity.pdbx_description
1 polymer ?
#
loop_
_entity_poly.entity_id
_entity_poly.type
_entity_poly.pdbx_seq_one_letter_code
_entity_poly.pdbx_strand_id
1 'polypeptide(L)'
;MGGEKLSYETEAFAIYDVMGYVKPPIFTLCVGNAWGEAALLLAAGAKGNRSALPSSTIMIKQPIGRFQGQATDVELARKEMNNVKAELVNLFAKHIGKTSEQIEADISRPKYFSPAEAVEYGIIDKVLYNERGSEDRGVVSDLKKAQLI
;
A
#
# COMPACT_ATOMS: atom_id res chain seq x y z
N MET A 1 -17.11 -18.95 21.81
CA MET A 1 -16.04 -19.13 20.82
C MET A 1 -16.25 -18.09 19.74
N GLY A 2 -15.79 -16.87 19.99
CA GLY A 2 -15.92 -15.78 19.03
C GLY A 2 -14.76 -15.86 18.05
N GLY A 3 -15.06 -16.18 16.79
CA GLY A 3 -14.13 -15.95 15.69
C GLY A 3 -13.96 -14.45 15.51
N GLU A 4 -13.19 -13.82 16.41
CA GLU A 4 -12.74 -12.45 16.19
C GLU A 4 -11.90 -12.46 14.92
N LYS A 5 -12.41 -11.76 13.91
CA LYS A 5 -11.76 -11.59 12.61
C LYS A 5 -10.34 -11.10 12.86
N LEU A 6 -9.37 -11.87 12.42
CA LEU A 6 -7.95 -11.64 12.68
C LEU A 6 -7.48 -10.50 11.76
N SER A 7 -7.82 -9.26 12.14
CA SER A 7 -7.48 -8.01 11.43
C SER A 7 -8.07 -7.89 10.01
N TYR A 8 -8.23 -6.67 9.51
CA TYR A 8 -8.72 -6.38 8.14
C TYR A 8 -7.63 -6.59 7.06
N GLU A 9 -6.58 -7.32 7.40
CA GLU A 9 -5.34 -7.40 6.61
C GLU A 9 -5.50 -8.32 5.41
N THR A 10 -6.34 -9.35 5.54
CA THR A 10 -6.63 -10.30 4.45
C THR A 10 -7.48 -9.70 3.34
N GLU A 11 -8.35 -8.73 3.64
CA GLU A 11 -9.22 -8.10 2.64
C GLU A 11 -8.42 -7.24 1.65
N ALA A 12 -7.33 -6.63 2.11
CA ALA A 12 -6.44 -5.88 1.24
C ALA A 12 -5.72 -6.79 0.23
N PHE A 13 -5.37 -8.03 0.60
CA PHE A 13 -4.81 -8.99 -0.33
C PHE A 13 -5.81 -9.38 -1.42
N ALA A 14 -7.09 -9.53 -1.09
CA ALA A 14 -8.12 -9.76 -2.11
C ALA A 14 -8.23 -8.59 -3.10
N ILE A 15 -8.14 -7.33 -2.62
CA ILE A 15 -8.13 -6.15 -3.50
C ILE A 15 -6.85 -6.15 -4.35
N TYR A 16 -5.69 -6.41 -3.74
CA TYR A 16 -4.40 -6.50 -4.42
C TYR A 16 -4.43 -7.53 -5.56
N ASP A 17 -4.97 -8.72 -5.31
CA ASP A 17 -5.07 -9.77 -6.31
C ASP A 17 -5.96 -9.33 -7.47
N VAL A 18 -7.09 -8.67 -7.18
CA VAL A 18 -7.97 -8.13 -8.21
C VAL A 18 -7.27 -7.04 -9.03
N MET A 19 -6.44 -6.18 -8.41
CA MET A 19 -5.67 -5.16 -9.14
C MET A 19 -4.73 -5.78 -10.19
N GLY A 20 -4.18 -6.97 -9.92
CA GLY A 20 -3.34 -7.72 -10.87
C GLY A 20 -4.13 -8.63 -11.83
N TYR A 21 -5.33 -9.04 -11.45
CA TYR A 21 -6.19 -9.92 -12.25
C TYR A 21 -6.87 -9.18 -13.41
N VAL A 22 -7.27 -7.93 -13.19
CA VAL A 22 -7.96 -7.14 -14.22
C VAL A 22 -6.98 -6.63 -15.27
N LYS A 23 -7.44 -6.53 -16.53
CA LYS A 23 -6.61 -6.06 -17.65
C LYS A 23 -6.22 -4.58 -17.59
N PRO A 24 -7.13 -3.65 -17.21
CA PRO A 24 -6.78 -2.23 -17.23
C PRO A 24 -5.71 -1.88 -16.18
N PRO A 25 -4.81 -0.94 -16.47
CA PRO A 25 -3.86 -0.48 -15.47
C PRO A 25 -4.60 0.25 -14.34
N ILE A 26 -4.25 -0.09 -13.09
CA ILE A 26 -4.86 0.54 -11.91
C ILE A 26 -4.05 1.75 -11.48
N PHE A 27 -4.67 2.91 -11.45
CA PHE A 27 -4.04 4.15 -10.99
C PHE A 27 -4.42 4.39 -9.53
N THR A 28 -3.45 4.73 -8.69
CA THR A 28 -3.66 4.89 -7.25
C THR A 28 -3.41 6.33 -6.83
N LEU A 29 -4.34 6.88 -6.04
CA LEU A 29 -4.26 8.23 -5.51
C LEU A 29 -4.51 8.20 -4.00
N CYS A 30 -3.49 8.56 -3.22
CA CYS A 30 -3.66 8.81 -1.80
C CYS A 30 -4.26 10.20 -1.57
N VAL A 31 -5.38 10.22 -0.85
CA VAL A 31 -6.03 11.44 -0.34
C VAL A 31 -6.14 11.28 1.17
N GLY A 32 -5.50 12.18 1.92
CA GLY A 32 -5.49 12.10 3.38
C GLY A 32 -4.46 11.09 3.87
N ASN A 33 -4.82 9.82 4.05
CA ASN A 33 -3.92 8.83 4.65
C ASN A 33 -3.93 7.49 3.90
N ALA A 34 -2.75 6.88 3.77
CA ALA A 34 -2.59 5.49 3.34
C ALA A 34 -1.65 4.77 4.31
N TRP A 35 -2.21 4.02 5.26
CA TRP A 35 -1.46 3.40 6.35
C TRP A 35 -1.58 1.87 6.30
N GLY A 36 -0.49 1.17 6.60
CA GLY A 36 -0.44 -0.30 6.55
C GLY A 36 -0.77 -0.83 5.17
N GLU A 37 -1.82 -1.62 5.06
CA GLU A 37 -2.25 -2.29 3.84
C GLU A 37 -2.81 -1.30 2.81
N ALA A 38 -3.31 -0.14 3.24
CA ALA A 38 -3.66 0.93 2.30
C ALA A 38 -2.41 1.51 1.61
N ALA A 39 -1.26 1.55 2.30
CA ALA A 39 0.02 1.92 1.69
C ALA A 39 0.49 0.84 0.71
N LEU A 40 0.23 -0.44 1.00
CA LEU A 40 0.49 -1.54 0.07
C LEU A 40 -0.33 -1.36 -1.22
N LEU A 41 -1.64 -1.16 -1.09
CA LEU A 41 -2.52 -0.95 -2.26
C LEU A 41 -2.10 0.28 -3.06
N LEU A 42 -1.73 1.37 -2.38
CA LEU A 42 -1.16 2.55 -3.02
C LEU A 42 0.10 2.20 -3.84
N ALA A 43 1.04 1.46 -3.25
CA ALA A 43 2.28 1.04 -3.89
C ALA A 43 2.05 0.06 -5.06
N ALA A 44 0.98 -0.73 -5.00
CA ALA A 44 0.63 -1.75 -5.99
C ALA A 44 -0.01 -1.20 -7.27
N GLY A 45 -0.30 0.10 -7.33
CA GLY A 45 -0.76 0.75 -8.55
C GLY A 45 0.24 0.60 -9.71
N ALA A 46 -0.24 0.75 -10.93
CA ALA A 46 0.57 0.70 -12.14
C ALA A 46 1.73 1.70 -12.04
N LYS A 47 2.96 1.23 -12.25
CA LYS A 47 4.18 2.04 -12.18
C LYS A 47 4.07 3.30 -13.04
N GLY A 48 4.43 4.46 -12.48
CA GLY A 48 4.25 5.78 -13.08
C GLY A 48 2.91 6.45 -12.77
N ASN A 49 1.94 5.69 -12.22
CA ASN A 49 0.58 6.14 -11.92
C ASN A 49 0.18 5.97 -10.45
N ARG A 50 1.17 5.92 -9.55
CA ARG A 50 0.98 5.93 -8.10
C ARG A 50 1.20 7.35 -7.60
N SER A 51 0.23 7.92 -6.90
CA SER A 51 0.26 9.35 -6.57
C SER A 51 -0.33 9.68 -5.21
N ALA A 52 0.02 10.84 -4.67
CA ALA A 52 -0.59 11.37 -3.45
C ALA A 52 -0.80 12.89 -3.55
N LEU A 53 -1.78 13.41 -2.80
CA LEU A 53 -1.94 14.85 -2.61
C LEU A 53 -0.95 15.39 -1.57
N PRO A 54 -0.63 16.70 -1.55
CA PRO A 54 0.51 17.24 -0.80
C PRO A 54 0.37 17.14 0.72
N SER A 55 -0.86 17.10 1.23
CA SER A 55 -1.15 16.95 2.67
C SER A 55 -1.34 15.49 3.09
N SER A 56 -1.05 14.53 2.22
CA SER A 56 -1.28 13.12 2.53
C SER A 56 -0.18 12.56 3.43
N THR A 57 -0.52 11.60 4.30
CA THR A 57 0.45 10.86 5.10
C THR A 57 0.43 9.38 4.73
N ILE A 58 1.59 8.85 4.36
CA ILE A 58 1.76 7.43 4.07
C ILE A 58 2.48 6.79 5.26
N MET A 59 2.09 5.57 5.64
CA MET A 59 2.75 4.85 6.72
C MET A 59 2.83 3.37 6.41
N ILE A 60 4.03 2.80 6.54
CA ILE A 60 4.23 1.35 6.50
C ILE A 60 4.50 0.85 7.91
N LYS A 61 3.95 -0.32 8.23
CA LYS A 61 4.12 -1.00 9.51
C LYS A 61 3.90 -2.49 9.29
N GLN A 62 4.45 -3.30 10.18
CA GLN A 62 4.10 -4.71 10.25
C GLN A 62 2.64 -4.89 10.71
N PRO A 63 2.03 -6.02 10.37
CA PRO A 63 0.81 -6.54 10.97
C PRO A 63 0.84 -6.50 12.50
N ILE A 64 -0.30 -6.22 13.13
CA ILE A 64 -0.40 -6.18 14.59
C ILE A 64 -1.56 -7.07 15.04
N GLY A 65 -1.22 -8.19 15.67
CA GLY A 65 -2.17 -9.09 16.33
C GLY A 65 -1.99 -9.13 17.84
N ARG A 66 -3.09 -9.31 18.57
CA ARG A 66 -3.07 -9.72 19.99
C ARG A 66 -3.71 -11.10 20.08
N PHE A 67 -3.04 -12.03 20.75
CA PHE A 67 -3.49 -13.41 20.89
C PHE A 67 -3.59 -13.78 22.37
N GLN A 68 -4.68 -14.44 22.76
CA GLN A 68 -4.89 -15.02 24.08
C GLN A 68 -5.65 -16.34 23.91
N GLY A 69 -5.41 -17.30 24.79
CA GLY A 69 -6.06 -18.61 24.75
C GLY A 69 -5.13 -19.74 25.16
N GLN A 70 -5.46 -20.96 24.71
CA GLN A 70 -4.59 -22.11 24.92
C GLN A 70 -3.25 -21.90 24.21
N ALA A 71 -2.18 -22.49 24.75
CA ALA A 71 -0.83 -22.34 24.16
C ALA A 71 -0.79 -22.75 22.68
N THR A 72 -1.52 -23.80 22.30
CA THR A 72 -1.65 -24.26 20.92
C THR A 72 -2.33 -23.24 20.01
N ASP A 73 -3.41 -22.60 20.47
CA ASP A 73 -4.12 -21.57 19.69
C ASP A 73 -3.24 -20.33 19.49
N VAL A 74 -2.51 -19.92 20.53
CA VAL A 74 -1.57 -18.80 20.46
C VAL A 74 -0.45 -19.09 19.45
N GLU A 75 0.10 -20.31 19.46
CA GLU A 75 1.16 -20.70 18.52
C GLU A 75 0.65 -20.74 17.08
N LEU A 76 -0.57 -21.26 16.85
CA LEU A 76 -1.19 -21.27 15.52
C LEU A 76 -1.42 -19.84 14.99
N ALA A 77 -1.97 -18.96 15.82
CA ALA A 77 -2.23 -17.58 15.44
C ALA A 77 -0.92 -16.79 15.18
N ARG A 78 0.12 -17.04 15.99
CA ARG A 78 1.46 -16.48 15.77
C ARG A 78 2.05 -16.94 14.44
N LYS A 79 1.91 -18.22 14.09
CA LYS A 79 2.37 -18.76 12.81
C LYS A 79 1.68 -18.06 11.65
N GLU A 80 0.35 -17.91 11.71
CA GLU A 80 -0.41 -17.26 10.64
C GLU A 80 -0.05 -15.77 10.49
N MET A 81 0.13 -15.06 11.61
CA MET A 81 0.60 -13.67 11.60
C MET A 81 1.97 -13.52 10.93
N ASN A 82 2.89 -14.47 11.14
CA ASN A 82 4.18 -14.46 10.46
C ASN A 82 4.04 -14.70 8.95
N ASN A 83 3.09 -15.55 8.52
CA ASN A 83 2.81 -15.77 7.10
C ASN A 83 2.30 -14.48 6.45
N VAL A 84 1.33 -13.80 7.08
CA VAL A 84 0.78 -12.52 6.60
C VAL A 84 1.88 -11.46 6.53
N LYS A 85 2.71 -11.36 7.58
CA LYS A 85 3.85 -10.43 7.59
C LYS A 85 4.83 -10.72 6.45
N ALA A 86 5.20 -11.98 6.23
CA ALA A 86 6.12 -12.36 5.16
C ALA A 86 5.56 -11.99 3.78
N GLU A 87 4.27 -12.24 3.55
CA GLU A 87 3.62 -11.87 2.30
C GLU A 87 3.60 -10.34 2.12
N LEU A 88 3.19 -9.59 3.15
CA LEU A 88 3.19 -8.13 3.13
C LEU A 88 4.58 -7.56 2.78
N VAL A 89 5.63 -8.09 3.40
CA VAL A 89 7.03 -7.70 3.12
C VAL A 89 7.39 -7.95 1.66
N ASN A 90 7.06 -9.13 1.12
CA ASN A 90 7.35 -9.48 -0.26
C ASN A 90 6.61 -8.58 -1.26
N LEU A 91 5.33 -8.29 -1.01
CA LEU A 91 4.53 -7.44 -1.88
C LEU A 91 5.01 -5.98 -1.85
N PHE A 92 5.40 -5.46 -0.69
CA PHE A 92 6.06 -4.16 -0.59
C PHE A 92 7.39 -4.14 -1.32
N ALA A 93 8.27 -5.12 -1.09
CA ALA A 93 9.57 -5.22 -1.75
C ALA A 93 9.43 -5.21 -3.28
N LYS A 94 8.49 -6.01 -3.81
CA LYS A 94 8.15 -6.08 -5.23
C LYS A 94 7.81 -4.72 -5.85
N HIS A 95 7.03 -3.90 -5.16
CA HIS A 95 6.50 -2.65 -5.71
C HIS A 95 7.34 -1.42 -5.40
N ILE A 96 8.05 -1.42 -4.28
CA ILE A 96 8.91 -0.31 -3.83
C ILE A 96 10.31 -0.41 -4.45
N GLY A 97 10.75 -1.63 -4.82
CA GLY A 97 12.08 -1.86 -5.41
C GLY A 97 13.21 -1.91 -4.38
N LYS A 98 12.88 -2.28 -3.14
CA LYS A 98 13.84 -2.55 -2.04
C LYS A 98 13.88 -4.06 -1.77
N THR A 99 14.92 -4.54 -1.09
CA THR A 99 14.97 -5.96 -0.71
C THR A 99 13.96 -6.26 0.41
N SER A 100 13.52 -7.52 0.51
CA SER A 100 12.61 -7.96 1.57
C SER A 100 13.19 -7.69 2.96
N GLU A 101 14.51 -7.84 3.14
CA GLU A 101 15.19 -7.57 4.42
C GLU A 101 15.14 -6.08 4.80
N GLN A 102 15.30 -5.18 3.82
CA GLN A 102 15.19 -3.74 4.05
C GLN A 102 13.77 -3.36 4.45
N ILE A 103 12.77 -3.89 3.74
CA ILE A 103 11.36 -3.66 4.06
C ILE A 103 11.04 -4.21 5.45
N GLU A 104 11.45 -5.44 5.75
CA GLU A 104 11.19 -6.05 7.06
C GLU A 104 11.77 -5.22 8.22
N ALA A 105 13.00 -4.73 8.06
CA ALA A 105 13.61 -3.84 9.04
C ALA A 105 12.84 -2.52 9.19
N ASP A 106 12.46 -1.90 8.08
CA ASP A 106 11.76 -0.62 8.06
C ASP A 106 10.33 -0.67 8.62
N ILE A 107 9.60 -1.78 8.44
CA ILE A 107 8.23 -1.93 8.95
C ILE A 107 8.14 -2.41 10.40
N SER A 108 9.27 -2.78 11.01
CA SER A 108 9.33 -3.27 12.40
C SER A 108 8.71 -2.30 13.42
N ARG A 109 8.73 -1.01 13.08
CA ARG A 109 7.97 0.07 13.73
C ARG A 109 7.22 0.88 12.66
N PRO A 110 6.13 1.58 13.02
CA PRO A 110 5.47 2.49 12.10
C PRO A 110 6.46 3.53 11.56
N LYS A 111 6.64 3.54 10.24
CA LYS A 111 7.44 4.52 9.53
C LYS A 111 6.52 5.40 8.69
N TYR A 112 6.55 6.69 8.97
CA TYR A 112 5.70 7.70 8.32
C TYR A 112 6.47 8.41 7.22
N PHE A 113 5.75 8.81 6.18
CA PHE A 113 6.29 9.53 5.04
C PHE A 113 5.34 10.68 4.70
N SER A 114 5.93 11.85 4.48
CA SER A 114 5.34 12.87 3.62
C SER A 114 5.24 12.35 2.18
N PRO A 115 4.45 12.98 1.31
CA PRO A 115 4.34 12.57 -0.09
C PRO A 115 5.69 12.63 -0.82
N ALA A 116 6.55 13.60 -0.51
CA ALA A 116 7.88 13.70 -1.11
C ALA A 116 8.78 12.53 -0.68
N GLU A 117 8.84 12.24 0.61
CA GLU A 117 9.61 11.08 1.12
C GLU A 117 9.06 9.76 0.58
N ALA A 118 7.75 9.66 0.36
CA ALA A 118 7.13 8.47 -0.23
C ALA A 118 7.52 8.26 -1.70
N VAL A 119 7.81 9.34 -2.45
CA VAL A 119 8.41 9.26 -3.79
C VAL A 119 9.84 8.75 -3.70
N GLU A 120 10.66 9.36 -2.83
CA GLU A 120 12.07 8.98 -2.63
C GLU A 120 12.21 7.53 -2.15
N TYR A 121 11.29 7.09 -1.29
CA TYR A 121 11.28 5.73 -0.78
C TYR A 121 10.78 4.72 -1.82
N GLY A 122 10.00 5.15 -2.83
CA GLY A 122 9.49 4.32 -3.92
C GLY A 122 8.04 3.83 -3.77
N ILE A 123 7.29 4.32 -2.77
CA ILE A 123 5.88 3.95 -2.53
C ILE A 123 4.96 4.56 -3.59
N ILE A 124 5.23 5.80 -3.98
CA ILE A 124 4.49 6.50 -5.05
C ILE A 124 5.47 7.05 -6.10
N ASP A 125 4.93 7.42 -7.26
CA ASP A 125 5.73 7.96 -8.36
C ASP A 125 5.76 9.49 -8.38
N LYS A 126 4.69 10.15 -7.91
CA LYS A 126 4.57 11.62 -7.94
C LYS A 126 3.60 12.19 -6.90
N VAL A 127 3.87 13.43 -6.50
CA VAL A 127 2.93 14.25 -5.72
C VAL A 127 2.12 15.11 -6.69
N LEU A 128 0.80 15.08 -6.58
CA LEU A 128 -0.08 15.91 -7.39
C LEU A 128 -0.37 17.21 -6.65
N TYR A 129 -0.03 18.33 -7.27
CA TYR A 129 -0.38 19.66 -6.79
C TYR A 129 -1.61 20.15 -7.54
N ASN A 130 -2.43 20.97 -6.88
CA ASN A 130 -3.59 21.57 -7.51
C ASN A 130 -3.13 22.62 -8.53
N GLU A 131 -2.99 22.24 -9.81
CA GLU A 131 -2.80 23.16 -10.93
C GLU A 131 -4.11 23.86 -11.33
N ARG A 132 -4.99 24.26 -10.39
CA ARG A 132 -6.06 25.22 -10.70
C ARG A 132 -5.49 26.63 -10.89
N GLY A 133 -4.56 26.76 -11.82
CA GLY A 133 -4.37 27.94 -12.65
C GLY A 133 -5.10 27.68 -13.98
N SER A 134 -6.30 28.24 -14.11
CA SER A 134 -7.09 28.44 -15.33
C SER A 134 -7.46 27.30 -16.30
N GLU A 135 -6.88 26.08 -16.31
CA GLU A 135 -7.36 25.00 -17.20
C GLU A 135 -7.28 23.62 -16.53
N ASP A 136 -8.39 22.87 -16.59
CA ASP A 136 -8.55 21.55 -15.97
C ASP A 136 -7.76 20.48 -16.75
N ARG A 137 -6.45 20.37 -16.48
CA ARG A 137 -5.58 19.30 -17.00
C ARG A 137 -5.62 18.08 -16.09
N GLY A 138 -6.76 17.40 -16.06
CA GLY A 138 -6.89 16.12 -15.34
C GLY A 138 -6.16 14.97 -16.03
N VAL A 139 -5.91 13.87 -15.32
CA VAL A 139 -5.28 12.64 -15.87
C VAL A 139 -5.97 12.15 -17.16
N VAL A 140 -7.28 12.37 -17.27
CA VAL A 140 -8.07 12.07 -18.48
C VAL A 140 -7.67 12.94 -19.68
N SER A 141 -7.31 14.22 -19.47
CA SER A 141 -6.87 15.09 -20.56
C SER A 141 -5.51 14.66 -21.10
N ASP A 142 -4.61 14.21 -20.23
CA ASP A 142 -3.28 13.73 -20.65
C ASP A 142 -3.38 12.41 -21.40
N LEU A 143 -4.27 11.52 -20.98
CA LEU A 143 -4.54 10.25 -21.66
C LEU A 143 -5.15 10.47 -23.06
N LYS A 144 -6.07 11.43 -23.21
CA LYS A 144 -6.61 11.85 -24.51
C LYS A 144 -5.52 12.45 -25.40
N LYS A 145 -4.62 13.27 -24.83
CA LYS A 145 -3.55 13.92 -25.58
C LYS A 145 -2.49 12.92 -26.08
N ALA A 146 -2.30 11.84 -25.34
CA ALA A 146 -1.43 10.72 -25.70
C ALA A 146 -2.10 9.66 -26.61
N GLN A 147 -3.36 9.85 -27.05
CA GLN A 147 -4.13 8.90 -27.86
C GLN A 147 -4.22 7.48 -27.27
N LEU A 148 -4.18 7.37 -25.94
CA LEU A 148 -4.28 6.07 -25.24
C LEU A 148 -5.74 5.67 -24.95
N ILE A 149 -6.67 6.61 -25.13
CA ILE A 149 -8.14 6.43 -25.08
C ILE A 149 -8.81 7.52 -25.91
#